data_AF-A0A9J7A8W7-F1
#
_entry.id   AF-A0A9J7A8W7-F1
#
_cell.length_a   1.000
_cell.length_b   1.000
_cell.length_c   1.000
_cell.angle_alpha   90.00
_cell.angle_beta   90.00
_cell.angle_gamma   90.00
#
_symmetry.space_group_name_H-M   'P 1'
#
loop_
_entity.id
_entity.type
_entity.pdbx_description
1 polymer ?
#
loop_
_entity_poly.entity_id
_entity_poly.type
_entity_poly.pdbx_seq_one_letter_code
_entity_poly.pdbx_strand_id
1 'polypeptide(L)'
;MAAKRSQRLGVVLMLAERHEQEAADYLARHQKLVDEQRQKASELADYRTGYVEQYAGAQSGMRPEELSRYSQFIQQLGDAIKQQESAVAQLIEQLVKLRQHWHGQHLRRRAIEDLITRLRKGEDQAAERQLQKQLDDMAQAAGKRPL
;
A
#
# COMPACT_ATOMS: atom_id res chain seq x y z
N MET A 1 -35.58 -19.02 -2.66
CA MET A 1 -35.06 -18.66 -1.33
C MET A 1 -34.17 -17.44 -1.49
N ALA A 2 -34.34 -16.40 -0.66
CA ALA A 2 -33.47 -15.22 -0.71
C ALA A 2 -32.03 -15.63 -0.35
N ALA A 3 -31.04 -15.15 -1.10
CA ALA A 3 -29.63 -15.46 -0.84
C ALA A 3 -29.26 -15.10 0.61
N LYS A 4 -28.45 -15.94 1.28
CA LYS A 4 -28.02 -15.71 2.67
C LYS A 4 -27.28 -14.37 2.78
N ARG A 5 -27.33 -13.71 3.94
CA ARG A 5 -26.73 -12.37 4.11
C ARG A 5 -25.21 -12.45 3.96
N SER A 6 -24.61 -13.54 4.43
CA SER A 6 -23.19 -13.85 4.24
C SER A 6 -22.79 -13.95 2.76
N GLN A 7 -23.64 -14.52 1.90
CA GLN A 7 -23.38 -14.67 0.46
C GLN A 7 -23.37 -13.31 -0.25
N ARG A 8 -24.31 -12.42 0.09
CA ARG A 8 -24.36 -11.07 -0.50
C ARG A 8 -23.13 -10.24 -0.13
N LEU A 9 -22.65 -10.37 1.12
CA LEU A 9 -21.42 -9.70 1.55
C LEU A 9 -20.16 -10.26 0.90
N GLY A 10 -20.19 -11.48 0.36
CA GLY A 10 -19.08 -12.03 -0.42
C GLY A 10 -18.69 -11.16 -1.61
N VAL A 11 -19.66 -10.56 -2.31
CA VAL A 11 -19.39 -9.61 -3.41
C VAL A 11 -18.71 -8.33 -2.89
N VAL A 12 -19.13 -7.85 -1.73
CA VAL A 12 -18.54 -6.67 -1.08
C VAL A 12 -17.11 -6.96 -0.62
N LEU A 13 -16.84 -8.18 -0.14
CA LEU A 13 -15.50 -8.62 0.22
C LEU A 13 -14.57 -8.66 -1.00
N MET A 14 -15.00 -9.27 -2.10
CA MET A 14 -14.22 -9.29 -3.35
C MET A 14 -13.88 -7.87 -3.85
N LEU A 15 -14.84 -6.93 -3.73
CA LEU A 15 -14.60 -5.54 -4.11
C LEU A 15 -13.58 -4.88 -3.16
N ALA A 16 -13.67 -5.14 -1.86
CA ALA A 16 -12.72 -4.62 -0.88
C ALA A 16 -11.30 -5.20 -1.07
N GLU A 17 -11.17 -6.48 -1.39
CA GLU A 17 -9.91 -7.14 -1.75
C GLU A 17 -9.27 -6.49 -2.98
N ARG A 18 -10.07 -6.24 -4.02
CA ARG A 18 -9.59 -5.56 -5.23
C ARG A 18 -9.09 -4.15 -4.92
N HIS A 19 -9.82 -3.37 -4.13
CA HIS A 19 -9.40 -2.02 -3.76
C HIS A 19 -8.13 -2.00 -2.89
N GLU A 20 -7.98 -2.97 -1.98
CA GLU A 20 -6.74 -3.12 -1.22
C GLU A 20 -5.56 -3.45 -2.14
N GLN A 21 -5.74 -4.38 -3.08
CA GLN A 21 -4.70 -4.74 -4.04
C GLN A 21 -4.31 -3.56 -4.93
N GLU A 22 -5.30 -2.83 -5.46
CA GLU A 22 -5.04 -1.61 -6.24
C GLU A 22 -4.24 -0.60 -5.42
N ALA A 23 -4.63 -0.35 -4.16
CA ALA A 23 -3.88 0.54 -3.26
C ALA A 23 -2.46 0.04 -2.96
N ALA A 24 -2.26 -1.28 -2.82
CA ALA A 24 -0.95 -1.88 -2.60
C ALA A 24 -0.05 -1.71 -3.82
N ASP A 25 -0.58 -1.92 -5.03
CA ASP A 25 0.15 -1.74 -6.28
C ASP A 25 0.58 -0.28 -6.47
N TYR A 26 -0.31 0.68 -6.20
CA TYR A 26 0.04 2.11 -6.23
C TYR A 26 1.11 2.45 -5.21
N LEU A 27 0.99 1.95 -3.98
CA LEU A 27 1.99 2.15 -2.92
C LEU A 27 3.37 1.62 -3.34
N ALA A 28 3.43 0.41 -3.89
CA ALA A 28 4.66 -0.22 -4.34
C ALA A 28 5.34 0.57 -5.48
N ARG A 29 4.56 1.03 -6.47
CA ARG A 29 5.07 1.87 -7.56
C ARG A 29 5.64 3.19 -7.05
N HIS A 30 4.96 3.83 -6.09
CA HIS A 30 5.43 5.08 -5.51
C HIS A 30 6.66 4.91 -4.63
N GLN A 31 6.73 3.82 -3.87
CA GLN A 31 7.93 3.47 -3.10
C GLN A 31 9.14 3.34 -4.03
N LYS A 32 9.00 2.60 -5.14
CA LYS A 32 10.06 2.48 -6.14
C LYS A 32 10.49 3.83 -6.71
N LEU A 33 9.53 4.70 -7.02
CA LEU A 33 9.82 6.05 -7.50
C LEU A 33 10.62 6.87 -6.46
N VAL A 34 10.24 6.82 -5.18
CA VAL A 34 10.99 7.49 -4.11
C VAL A 34 12.43 6.97 -4.05
N ASP A 35 12.62 5.66 -4.12
CA ASP A 35 13.94 5.03 -4.04
C ASP A 35 14.81 5.40 -5.25
N GLU A 36 14.25 5.40 -6.46
CA GLU A 36 14.94 5.84 -7.69
C GLU A 36 15.37 7.32 -7.61
N GLN A 37 14.51 8.21 -7.09
CA GLN A 37 14.83 9.64 -7.00
C GLN A 37 15.84 9.94 -5.88
N ARG A 38 15.82 9.17 -4.78
CA ARG A 38 16.84 9.21 -3.74
C ARG A 38 18.20 8.77 -4.26
N GLN A 39 18.23 7.68 -5.02
CA GLN A 39 19.45 7.17 -5.63
C GLN A 39 20.08 8.22 -6.54
N LYS A 40 19.29 8.87 -7.40
CA LYS A 40 19.77 9.98 -8.26
C LYS A 40 20.34 11.15 -7.45
N ALA A 41 19.70 11.51 -6.34
CA ALA A 41 20.21 12.58 -5.48
C ALA A 41 21.57 12.21 -4.88
N SER A 42 21.73 10.97 -4.44
CA SER A 42 23.01 10.44 -3.92
C SER A 42 24.08 10.47 -4.99
N GLU A 43 23.79 9.98 -6.20
CA GLU A 43 24.73 9.96 -7.32
C GLU A 43 25.21 11.36 -7.70
N LEU A 44 24.31 12.36 -7.68
CA LEU A 44 24.68 13.76 -7.92
C LEU A 44 25.58 14.32 -6.81
N ALA A 45 25.32 13.95 -5.55
CA ALA A 45 26.12 14.36 -4.41
C ALA A 45 27.52 13.72 -4.43
N ASP A 46 27.60 12.44 -4.78
CA ASP A 46 28.87 11.72 -4.94
C ASP A 46 29.68 12.29 -6.10
N TYR A 47 29.02 12.53 -7.24
CA TYR A 47 29.64 13.18 -8.39
C TYR A 47 30.19 14.57 -8.05
N ARG A 48 29.42 15.39 -7.30
CA ARG A 48 29.87 16.70 -6.82
C ARG A 48 31.13 16.57 -5.96
N THR A 49 31.13 15.61 -5.03
CA THR A 49 32.23 15.41 -4.09
C THR A 49 33.51 15.02 -4.83
N GLY A 50 33.44 14.00 -5.70
CA GLY A 50 34.58 13.58 -6.51
C GLY A 50 35.09 14.68 -7.44
N TYR A 51 34.18 15.48 -8.00
CA TYR A 51 34.56 16.62 -8.85
C TYR A 51 35.29 17.72 -8.07
N VAL A 52 34.84 18.04 -6.84
CA VAL A 52 35.55 19.00 -5.95
C VAL A 52 36.94 18.49 -5.57
N GLU A 53 37.06 17.21 -5.20
CA GLU A 53 38.34 16.60 -4.83
C GLU A 53 39.35 16.58 -5.98
N GLN A 54 38.90 16.17 -7.18
CA GLN A 54 39.73 16.19 -8.38
C GLN A 54 40.22 17.61 -8.69
N TYR A 55 39.36 18.60 -8.51
CA TYR A 55 39.68 19.99 -8.82
C TYR A 55 40.63 20.63 -7.80
N ALA A 56 40.50 20.28 -6.51
CA ALA A 56 41.43 20.72 -5.46
C ALA A 56 42.88 20.29 -5.75
N GLY A 57 43.08 19.10 -6.32
CA GLY A 57 44.40 18.62 -6.73
C GLY A 57 45.02 19.33 -7.94
N ALA A 58 44.20 19.99 -8.78
CA ALA A 58 44.64 20.65 -10.01
C ALA A 58 44.76 22.19 -9.90
N GLN A 59 44.44 22.75 -8.72
CA GLN A 59 44.29 24.18 -8.50
C GLN A 59 45.56 25.01 -8.74
N SER A 60 46.76 24.44 -8.52
CA SER A 60 48.05 25.17 -8.58
C SER A 60 48.50 25.57 -10.00
N GLY A 61 47.82 25.12 -11.06
CA GLY A 61 48.19 25.40 -12.46
C GLY A 61 47.09 26.03 -13.31
N MET A 62 45.95 26.42 -12.73
CA MET A 62 44.78 26.86 -13.49
C MET A 62 44.74 28.36 -13.79
N ARG A 63 44.15 28.68 -14.94
CA ARG A 63 43.84 30.06 -15.33
C ARG A 63 42.60 30.57 -14.57
N PRO A 64 42.50 31.89 -14.34
CA PRO A 64 41.32 32.49 -13.68
C PRO A 64 39.98 32.15 -14.33
N GLU A 65 39.95 31.97 -15.65
CA GLU A 65 38.75 31.58 -16.40
C GLU A 65 38.28 30.14 -16.09
N GLU A 66 39.22 29.24 -15.81
CA GLU A 66 38.93 27.84 -15.45
C GLU A 66 38.33 27.79 -14.04
N LEU A 67 38.89 28.57 -13.11
CA LEU A 67 38.35 28.76 -11.75
C LEU A 67 36.91 29.29 -11.77
N SER A 68 36.60 30.25 -12.64
CA SER A 68 35.25 30.80 -12.77
C SER A 68 34.24 29.76 -13.28
N ARG A 69 34.59 29.02 -14.35
CA ARG A 69 33.75 27.95 -14.89
C ARG A 69 33.48 26.85 -13.86
N TYR A 70 34.50 26.46 -13.09
CA TYR A 70 34.37 25.49 -12.01
C TYR A 70 33.36 25.94 -10.95
N SER A 71 33.52 27.16 -10.43
CA SER A 71 32.63 27.70 -9.40
C SER A 71 31.18 27.73 -9.87
N GLN A 72 30.93 28.17 -11.12
CA GLN A 72 29.60 28.17 -11.72
C GLN A 72 28.99 26.77 -11.83
N PHE A 73 29.78 25.78 -12.29
CA PHE A 73 29.31 24.41 -12.41
C PHE A 73 28.98 23.78 -11.05
N ILE A 74 29.83 24.00 -10.03
CA ILE A 74 29.57 23.51 -8.66
C ILE A 74 28.30 24.14 -8.08
N GLN A 75 28.04 25.42 -8.34
CA GLN A 75 26.81 26.08 -7.92
C GLN A 75 25.59 25.47 -8.60
N GLN A 76 25.62 25.30 -9.93
CA GLN A 76 24.53 24.67 -10.68
C GLN A 76 24.24 23.24 -10.19
N LEU A 77 25.28 22.45 -9.92
CA LEU A 77 25.13 21.10 -9.39
C LEU A 77 24.54 21.11 -7.97
N GLY A 78 24.96 22.05 -7.12
CA GLY A 78 24.37 22.23 -5.80
C GLY A 78 22.88 22.61 -5.85
N ASP A 79 22.49 23.47 -6.78
CA ASP A 79 21.08 23.86 -6.96
C ASP A 79 20.25 22.70 -7.50
N ALA A 80 20.79 21.91 -8.45
CA ALA A 80 20.14 20.71 -8.95
C ALA A 80 19.93 19.66 -7.85
N ILE A 81 20.92 19.43 -6.97
CA ILE A 81 20.79 18.53 -5.82
C ILE A 81 19.67 19.00 -4.89
N LYS A 82 19.63 20.29 -4.53
CA LYS A 82 18.56 20.83 -3.67
C LYS A 82 17.17 20.66 -4.28
N GLN A 83 17.04 20.88 -5.59
CA GLN A 83 15.78 20.66 -6.31
C GLN A 83 15.36 19.19 -6.25
N GLN A 84 16.32 18.29 -6.48
CA GLN A 84 16.09 16.85 -6.43
C GLN A 84 15.68 16.39 -5.00
N GLU A 85 16.36 16.87 -3.96
CA GLU A 85 16.01 16.59 -2.56
C GLU A 85 14.61 17.10 -2.20
N SER A 86 14.24 18.30 -2.67
CA SER A 86 12.90 18.84 -2.48
C SER A 86 11.83 17.98 -3.17
N ALA A 87 12.08 17.53 -4.40
CA ALA A 87 11.18 16.62 -5.10
C ALA A 87 11.03 15.28 -4.37
N VAL A 88 12.13 14.73 -3.85
CA VAL A 88 12.13 13.50 -3.03
C VAL A 88 11.30 13.70 -1.77
N ALA A 89 11.41 14.84 -1.08
CA ALA A 89 10.61 15.15 0.10
C ALA A 89 9.11 15.15 -0.21
N GLN A 90 8.70 15.77 -1.31
CA GLN A 90 7.30 15.76 -1.77
C GLN A 90 6.79 14.35 -2.07
N LEU A 91 7.62 13.51 -2.70
CA LEU A 91 7.26 12.12 -2.98
C LEU A 91 7.12 11.29 -1.68
N ILE A 92 7.95 11.55 -0.67
CA ILE A 92 7.84 10.90 0.65
C ILE A 92 6.53 11.30 1.34
N GLU A 93 6.13 12.57 1.29
CA GLU A 93 4.84 13.00 1.83
C GLU A 93 3.66 12.31 1.14
N GLN A 94 3.72 12.16 -0.18
CA GLN A 94 2.71 11.42 -0.94
C GLN A 94 2.70 9.93 -0.58
N LEU A 95 3.87 9.32 -0.39
CA LEU A 95 4.02 7.93 0.03
C LEU A 95 3.35 7.67 1.40
N VAL A 96 3.46 8.60 2.35
CA VAL A 96 2.77 8.51 3.64
C VAL A 96 1.25 8.49 3.45
N LYS A 97 0.71 9.36 2.59
CA LYS A 97 -0.73 9.38 2.28
C LYS A 97 -1.20 8.09 1.62
N LEU A 98 -0.42 7.55 0.68
CA LEU A 98 -0.73 6.26 0.07
C LEU A 98 -0.70 5.11 1.07
N ARG A 99 0.26 5.11 2.00
CA ARG A 99 0.33 4.10 3.06
C ARG A 99 -0.89 4.14 3.97
N GLN A 100 -1.34 5.34 4.34
CA GLN A 100 -2.58 5.52 5.11
C GLN A 100 -3.80 5.04 4.32
N HIS A 101 -3.87 5.34 3.03
CA HIS A 101 -4.95 4.88 2.16
C HIS A 101 -5.01 3.35 2.10
N TRP A 102 -3.89 2.69 1.78
CA TRP A 102 -3.79 1.24 1.76
C TRP A 102 -4.19 0.62 3.11
N HIS A 103 -3.70 1.18 4.22
CA HIS A 103 -4.06 0.72 5.55
C HIS A 103 -5.58 0.81 5.81
N GLY A 104 -6.22 1.90 5.39
CA GLY A 104 -7.67 2.05 5.47
C GLY A 104 -8.43 0.98 4.67
N GLN A 105 -7.97 0.66 3.46
CA GLN A 105 -8.57 -0.42 2.64
C GLN A 105 -8.39 -1.80 3.30
N HIS A 106 -7.20 -2.06 3.84
CA HIS A 106 -6.90 -3.29 4.57
C HIS A 106 -7.82 -3.49 5.77
N LEU A 107 -7.98 -2.45 6.60
CA LEU A 107 -8.90 -2.49 7.75
C LEU A 107 -10.34 -2.73 7.32
N ARG A 108 -10.78 -2.07 6.22
CA ARG A 108 -12.12 -2.25 5.67
C ARG A 108 -12.35 -3.69 5.19
N ARG A 109 -11.43 -4.26 4.43
CA ARG A 109 -11.51 -5.66 3.98
C ARG A 109 -11.63 -6.60 5.18
N ARG A 110 -10.74 -6.45 6.17
CA ARG A 110 -10.73 -7.27 7.38
C ARG A 110 -12.05 -7.17 8.17
N ALA A 111 -12.60 -5.96 8.30
CA ALA A 111 -13.89 -5.78 8.98
C ALA A 111 -15.04 -6.49 8.26
N ILE A 112 -15.05 -6.49 6.91
CA ILE A 112 -16.04 -7.22 6.11
C ILE A 112 -15.89 -8.73 6.27
N GLU A 113 -14.64 -9.22 6.24
CA GLU A 113 -14.31 -10.64 6.42
C GLU A 113 -14.77 -11.16 7.80
N ASP A 114 -14.48 -10.40 8.86
CA ASP A 114 -14.93 -10.70 10.22
C ASP A 114 -16.47 -10.72 10.32
N LEU A 115 -17.14 -9.77 9.68
CA LEU A 115 -18.61 -9.71 9.64
C LEU A 115 -19.21 -10.92 8.91
N ILE A 116 -18.65 -11.31 7.77
CA ILE A 116 -19.09 -12.50 7.02
C ILE A 116 -18.95 -13.76 7.89
N THR A 117 -17.82 -13.90 8.58
CA THR A 117 -17.55 -15.05 9.46
C THR A 117 -18.58 -15.15 10.58
N ARG A 118 -18.90 -14.03 11.25
CA ARG A 118 -19.93 -13.99 12.30
C ARG A 118 -21.31 -14.33 11.75
N LEU A 119 -21.66 -13.83 10.57
CA LEU A 119 -22.94 -14.11 9.94
C LEU A 119 -23.09 -15.58 9.54
N ARG A 120 -22.05 -16.18 8.96
CA ARG A 120 -22.04 -17.62 8.62
C ARG A 120 -22.30 -18.48 9.84
N LYS A 121 -21.58 -18.22 10.94
CA LYS A 121 -21.77 -18.93 12.21
C LYS A 121 -23.22 -18.84 12.72
N GLY A 122 -23.84 -17.66 12.66
CA GLY A 122 -25.24 -17.48 13.05
C GLY A 122 -26.23 -18.18 12.13
N GLU A 123 -25.98 -18.16 10.82
CA GLU A 123 -26.79 -18.85 9.82
C GLU A 123 -26.71 -20.38 9.96
N ASP A 124 -25.54 -20.91 10.29
CA ASP A 124 -25.33 -22.35 10.51
C ASP A 124 -26.03 -22.82 11.80
N GLN A 125 -25.90 -22.07 12.89
CA GLN A 125 -26.62 -22.35 14.14
C GLN A 125 -28.15 -22.30 13.96
N ALA A 126 -28.65 -21.35 13.17
CA ALA A 126 -30.09 -21.27 12.88
C ALA A 126 -30.58 -22.47 12.06
N ALA A 127 -29.78 -22.90 11.07
CA ALA A 127 -30.08 -24.08 10.25
C ALA A 127 -30.07 -25.37 11.09
N GLU A 128 -29.11 -25.54 11.99
CA GLU A 128 -29.01 -26.69 12.89
C GLU A 128 -30.23 -26.78 13.81
N ARG A 129 -30.64 -25.66 14.43
CA ARG A 129 -31.86 -25.60 15.26
C ARG A 129 -33.13 -25.93 14.47
N GLN A 130 -33.22 -25.47 13.22
CA GLN A 130 -34.36 -25.80 12.36
C GLN A 130 -34.40 -27.29 12.01
N LEU A 131 -33.24 -27.89 11.69
CA LEU A 131 -33.13 -29.31 11.40
C LEU A 131 -33.51 -30.16 12.61
N GLN A 132 -32.99 -29.81 13.80
CA GLN A 132 -33.33 -30.52 15.04
C GLN A 132 -34.84 -30.49 15.31
N LYS A 133 -35.46 -29.31 15.18
CA LYS A 133 -36.92 -29.18 15.34
C LYS A 133 -37.70 -30.05 14.36
N GLN A 134 -37.28 -30.10 13.10
CA GLN A 134 -37.92 -30.95 12.08
C GLN A 134 -37.81 -32.44 12.42
N LEU A 135 -36.64 -32.88 12.91
CA LEU A 135 -36.43 -34.27 13.34
C LEU A 135 -37.32 -34.62 14.54
N ASP A 136 -37.42 -33.73 15.53
CA ASP A 136 -38.28 -33.92 16.70
C ASP A 136 -39.76 -34.00 16.31
N ASP A 137 -40.22 -33.11 15.43
CA ASP A 137 -41.60 -33.11 14.91
C ASP A 137 -41.92 -34.40 14.15
N MET A 138 -40.98 -34.90 13.31
CA MET A 138 -41.12 -36.18 12.60
C MET A 138 -41.15 -37.38 13.55
N ALA A 139 -40.30 -37.39 14.58
CA ALA A 139 -40.27 -38.45 15.58
C ALA A 139 -41.58 -38.52 16.37
N GLN A 140 -42.13 -37.36 16.76
CA GLN A 140 -43.43 -37.28 17.42
C GLN A 140 -44.58 -37.74 16.52
N ALA A 141 -44.56 -37.38 15.23
CA ALA A 141 -45.57 -37.81 14.26
C ALA A 141 -45.53 -39.33 14.01
N ALA A 142 -44.33 -39.93 13.95
CA ALA A 142 -44.16 -41.37 13.80
C ALA A 142 -44.63 -42.15 15.04
N GLY A 143 -44.36 -41.64 16.24
CA GLY A 143 -44.80 -42.26 17.50
C GLY A 143 -46.30 -42.16 17.78
N LYS A 144 -47.03 -41.27 17.08
CA LYS A 144 -48.49 -41.06 17.25
C LYS A 144 -49.35 -41.87 16.29
N ARG A 145 -48.80 -42.74 15.43
CA ARG A 145 -49.59 -43.65 14.58
C ARG A 145 -50.07 -44.87 15.39
N PRO A 146 -51.38 -45.01 15.68
CA PRO A 146 -51.91 -46.24 16.26
C PRO A 146 -52.04 -47.32 15.18
N LEU A 147 -51.78 -48.58 15.56
CA LEU A 147 -52.13 -49.78 14.79
C LEU A 147 -53.65 -50.02 14.81
#